data_AF-A0A6I9U010-F1
#
_entry.id   AF-A0A6I9U010-F1
#
_cell.length_a   1.000
_cell.length_b   1.000
_cell.length_c   1.000
_cell.angle_alpha   90.00
_cell.angle_beta   90.00
_cell.angle_gamma   90.00
#
_symmetry.space_group_name_H-M   'P 1'
#
loop_
_entity.id
_entity.type
_entity.pdbx_description
1 polymer ?
#
loop_
_entity_poly.entity_id
_entity_poly.type
_entity_poly.pdbx_seq_one_letter_code
_entity_poly.pdbx_strand_id
1 'polypeptide(L)'
;MEAESRTLADNGVDAKSPLLEGWKRGGSGRRRRLSRRNSVNSLRSDFISRLPDKVRSAVDPESPSHFDLSRAQGLSKGEEEYYERQFATLKSFEEVDSVVSSDGLDEEDLEEQAQQERAMRISNWANVLLLAFKIYATIKSGSLAIAASTLDSLLDLMAGGILWFTHLSMKNVNIYKYPIGKLRVQPVGIIVFAAIMATLGFQVLVQAVEQLVENKHTEKMTSDQLVWLYSIMITATVVKLALWFYCRSSGNNIVRAYAKDHYFDVVTNVVGLVAAVLGDKFFWWIDPAGAIILAVYTITNWSGTVLENAVSLVGQSAPPEVLQKLTYLVIRHPQVKRIDTVRAYTFGVLYFVEVDIELPEDLPLKEAHTIGETLQIKIEKLTEVERAFVHLDYECEHKPEHSVLSRLPKSEP
;
A
#
# COMPACT_ATOMS: atom_id res chain seq x y z
N MET A 1 21.23 1.27 -58.97
CA MET A 1 20.75 2.64 -59.24
C MET A 1 21.12 3.47 -58.02
N GLU A 2 22.12 4.33 -58.23
CA GLU A 2 22.50 5.58 -57.55
C GLU A 2 21.44 6.16 -56.58
N ALA A 3 21.73 6.85 -55.48
CA ALA A 3 22.87 7.61 -54.96
C ALA A 3 22.54 7.86 -53.46
N GLU A 4 23.32 8.46 -52.54
CA GLU A 4 24.58 9.19 -52.54
C GLU A 4 25.01 9.19 -51.05
N SER A 5 26.26 8.87 -50.76
CA SER A 5 26.85 9.10 -49.44
C SER A 5 27.35 10.54 -49.38
N ARG A 6 26.92 11.33 -48.39
CA ARG A 6 27.54 12.62 -48.08
C ARG A 6 27.85 12.73 -46.60
N THR A 7 29.15 12.69 -46.35
CA THR A 7 29.88 13.23 -45.21
C THR A 7 29.61 14.72 -45.02
N LEU A 8 29.20 15.12 -43.81
CA LEU A 8 29.31 16.48 -43.26
C LEU A 8 29.69 16.30 -41.79
N ALA A 9 30.96 16.50 -41.45
CA ALA A 9 31.51 17.79 -41.02
C ALA A 9 31.20 18.06 -39.55
N ASP A 10 32.17 17.65 -38.73
CA ASP A 10 32.47 18.11 -37.38
C ASP A 10 32.37 19.64 -37.28
N ASN A 11 31.49 20.12 -36.41
CA ASN A 11 31.47 21.48 -35.89
C ASN A 11 30.76 21.46 -34.54
N GLY A 12 31.54 21.60 -33.48
CA GLY A 12 31.09 21.60 -32.10
C GLY A 12 30.11 22.71 -31.79
N VAL A 13 29.09 22.37 -31.00
CA VAL A 13 28.37 23.29 -30.13
C VAL A 13 27.99 22.51 -28.87
N ASP A 14 28.68 22.80 -27.78
CA ASP A 14 28.27 22.46 -26.41
C ASP A 14 26.88 23.07 -26.16
N ALA A 15 25.83 22.25 -26.23
CA ALA A 15 24.48 22.63 -25.83
C ALA A 15 24.39 22.66 -24.30
N LYS A 16 24.93 23.71 -23.68
CA LYS A 16 24.58 24.08 -22.30
C LYS A 16 23.14 24.60 -22.30
N SER A 17 22.24 23.85 -21.65
CA SER A 17 20.87 24.23 -21.35
C SER A 17 20.82 25.57 -20.59
N PRO A 18 20.32 26.68 -21.17
CA PRO A 18 20.35 27.97 -20.51
C PRO A 18 18.98 28.30 -19.90
N LEU A 19 18.55 27.60 -18.84
CA LEU A 19 17.27 27.90 -18.17
C LEU A 19 17.27 27.73 -16.63
N LEU A 20 18.42 27.90 -15.96
CA LEU A 20 18.47 27.89 -14.48
C LEU A 20 19.25 29.06 -13.84
N GLU A 21 19.59 30.12 -14.59
CA GLU A 21 20.37 31.26 -14.06
C GLU A 21 19.55 32.49 -13.67
N GLY A 22 18.22 32.39 -13.59
CA GLY A 22 17.34 33.51 -13.26
C GLY A 22 17.18 33.83 -11.77
N TRP A 23 17.58 32.95 -10.85
CA TRP A 23 17.19 33.10 -9.43
C TRP A 23 18.22 33.84 -8.56
N LYS A 24 18.80 34.94 -9.04
CA LYS A 24 19.59 35.85 -8.20
C LYS A 24 19.49 37.30 -8.65
N ARG A 25 18.34 37.97 -8.45
CA ARG A 25 18.30 39.42 -8.17
C ARG A 25 16.92 39.93 -7.79
N GLY A 26 16.84 40.66 -6.67
CA GLY A 26 15.72 41.53 -6.30
C GLY A 26 14.74 40.96 -5.26
N GLY A 27 14.98 41.21 -3.97
CA GLY A 27 13.98 41.01 -2.90
C GLY A 27 14.30 39.96 -1.81
N SER A 28 15.57 39.65 -1.56
CA SER A 28 15.99 38.50 -0.74
C SER A 28 15.69 38.61 0.78
N GLY A 29 15.50 39.81 1.34
CA GLY A 29 15.38 39.98 2.80
C GLY A 29 14.03 39.56 3.41
N ARG A 30 12.93 39.90 2.76
CA ARG A 30 11.56 39.63 3.26
C ARG A 30 11.06 38.24 2.82
N ARG A 31 11.43 37.80 1.62
CA ARG A 31 11.07 36.50 1.02
C ARG A 31 11.76 35.31 1.73
N ARG A 32 13.03 35.45 2.12
CA ARG A 32 13.77 34.43 2.88
C ARG A 32 13.30 34.30 4.33
N ARG A 33 12.67 35.36 4.88
CA ARG A 33 12.06 35.38 6.22
C ARG A 33 10.74 34.60 6.29
N LEU A 34 9.88 34.66 5.26
CA LEU A 34 8.62 33.91 5.19
C LEU A 34 8.87 32.40 5.04
N SER A 35 9.77 32.00 4.14
CA SER A 35 10.18 30.59 3.97
C SER A 35 10.83 30.00 5.23
N ARG A 36 11.52 30.81 6.05
CA ARG A 36 12.04 30.39 7.37
C ARG A 36 10.96 30.27 8.45
N ARG A 37 9.88 31.06 8.38
CA ARG A 37 8.81 31.09 9.39
C ARG A 37 7.93 29.83 9.35
N ASN A 38 7.77 29.25 8.17
CA ASN A 38 6.98 28.03 7.92
C ASN A 38 7.87 26.78 7.71
N SER A 39 9.12 26.79 8.15
CA SER A 39 9.96 25.57 8.14
C SER A 39 9.55 24.65 9.29
N VAL A 40 9.68 23.33 9.10
CA VAL A 40 9.45 22.31 10.15
C VAL A 40 10.16 22.69 11.44
N ASN A 41 11.39 23.20 11.37
CA ASN A 41 12.16 23.60 12.55
C ASN A 41 11.51 24.77 13.32
N SER A 42 10.87 25.71 12.60
CA SER A 42 10.13 26.83 13.20
C SER A 42 8.81 26.34 13.83
N LEU A 43 8.04 25.52 13.11
CA LEU A 43 6.80 24.93 13.63
C LEU A 43 7.05 24.03 14.84
N ARG A 44 8.10 23.21 14.77
CA ARG A 44 8.54 22.31 15.85
C ARG A 44 9.01 23.08 17.07
N SER A 45 9.83 24.11 16.91
CA SER A 45 10.27 24.93 18.04
C SER A 45 9.11 25.69 18.70
N ASP A 46 8.18 26.23 17.91
CA ASP A 46 6.96 26.87 18.45
C ASP A 46 6.07 25.84 19.16
N PHE A 47 5.85 24.67 18.57
CA PHE A 47 5.09 23.57 19.16
C PHE A 47 5.69 23.12 20.51
N ILE A 48 6.98 22.80 20.55
CA ILE A 48 7.69 22.39 21.77
C ILE A 48 7.69 23.53 22.81
N SER A 49 7.73 24.79 22.39
CA SER A 49 7.65 25.93 23.30
C SER A 49 6.30 26.02 24.03
N ARG A 50 5.22 25.56 23.39
CA ARG A 50 3.84 25.58 23.89
C ARG A 50 3.39 24.28 24.56
N LEU A 51 4.24 23.24 24.58
CA LEU A 51 3.92 21.99 25.26
C LEU A 51 3.77 22.21 26.77
N PRO A 52 2.76 21.57 27.41
CA PRO A 52 2.67 21.53 28.87
C PRO A 52 3.91 20.87 29.50
N ASP A 53 4.29 21.31 30.70
CA ASP A 53 5.50 20.81 31.38
C ASP A 53 5.50 19.28 31.59
N LYS A 54 4.31 18.69 31.78
CA LYS A 54 4.10 17.23 31.89
C LYS A 54 4.50 16.43 30.64
N VAL A 55 4.49 17.08 29.46
CA VAL A 55 4.82 16.47 28.16
C VAL A 55 6.24 16.84 27.75
N ARG A 56 6.69 18.05 28.10
CA ARG A 56 8.02 18.55 27.75
C ARG A 56 9.14 17.66 28.31
N SER A 57 8.94 17.03 29.48
CA SER A 57 9.92 16.09 30.06
C SER A 57 10.11 14.79 29.25
N ALA A 58 9.16 14.46 28.37
CA ALA A 58 9.18 13.26 27.54
C ALA A 58 9.73 13.50 26.13
N VAL A 59 10.04 14.76 25.78
CA VAL A 59 10.68 15.12 24.51
C VAL A 59 12.19 15.14 24.71
N ASP A 60 12.90 14.32 23.94
CA ASP A 60 14.36 14.29 23.96
C ASP A 60 14.96 15.58 23.35
N PRO A 61 15.86 16.30 24.06
CA PRO A 61 16.49 17.50 23.55
C PRO A 61 17.42 17.27 22.35
N GLU A 62 18.01 16.07 22.19
CA GLU A 62 18.89 15.74 21.06
C GLU A 62 18.13 15.21 19.83
N SER A 63 17.01 14.49 20.05
CA SER A 63 16.10 14.05 19.00
C SER A 63 14.64 14.44 19.28
N PRO A 64 14.25 15.74 19.15
CA PRO A 64 12.90 16.19 19.51
C PRO A 64 11.73 15.62 18.67
N SER A 65 12.01 14.70 17.73
CA SER A 65 11.07 13.96 16.88
C SER A 65 10.82 12.55 17.42
N HIS A 66 11.60 12.12 18.43
CA HIS A 66 11.40 10.90 19.17
C HIS A 66 10.70 11.23 20.49
N PHE A 67 9.42 10.86 20.58
CA PHE A 67 8.61 11.04 21.77
C PHE A 67 8.55 9.72 22.52
N ASP A 68 9.11 9.69 23.73
CA ASP A 68 9.09 8.50 24.58
C ASP A 68 7.98 8.64 25.62
N LEU A 69 6.82 8.04 25.32
CA LEU A 69 5.63 8.05 26.16
C LEU A 69 5.89 7.57 27.59
N SER A 70 6.89 6.69 27.78
CA SER A 70 7.26 6.17 29.10
C SER A 70 7.79 7.25 30.07
N ARG A 71 8.25 8.40 29.54
CA ARG A 71 8.78 9.52 30.32
C ARG A 71 7.71 10.55 30.71
N ALA A 72 6.52 10.48 30.13
CA ALA A 72 5.44 11.40 30.44
C ALA A 72 4.60 10.85 31.61
N GLN A 73 4.61 11.55 32.74
CA GLN A 73 3.82 11.15 33.91
C GLN A 73 2.46 11.87 33.93
N GLY A 74 1.39 11.11 34.13
CA GLY A 74 0.05 11.66 34.38
C GLY A 74 -0.75 12.07 33.14
N LEU A 75 -0.48 11.49 31.97
CA LEU A 75 -1.34 11.62 30.78
C LEU A 75 -2.49 10.62 30.84
N SER A 76 -3.68 11.08 30.48
CA SER A 76 -4.78 10.17 30.16
C SER A 76 -4.53 9.49 28.81
N LYS A 77 -5.13 8.31 28.58
CA LYS A 77 -5.00 7.56 27.32
C LYS A 77 -5.33 8.40 26.07
N GLY A 78 -6.32 9.31 26.18
CA GLY A 78 -6.69 10.20 25.08
C GLY A 78 -5.69 11.33 24.82
N GLU A 79 -5.02 11.84 25.87
CA GLU A 79 -3.95 12.84 25.70
C GLU A 79 -2.68 12.21 25.12
N GLU A 80 -2.35 10.99 25.54
CA GLU A 80 -1.26 10.19 24.98
C GLU A 80 -1.45 9.97 23.48
N GLU A 81 -2.62 9.50 23.06
CA GLU A 81 -2.96 9.32 21.64
C GLU A 81 -2.93 10.65 20.86
N TYR A 82 -3.37 11.76 21.46
CA TYR A 82 -3.32 13.08 20.85
C TYR A 82 -1.88 13.53 20.57
N TYR A 83 -1.00 13.45 21.57
CA TYR A 83 0.40 13.88 21.40
C TYR A 83 1.16 12.95 20.45
N GLU A 84 0.92 11.64 20.52
CA GLU A 84 1.49 10.68 19.56
C GLU A 84 1.14 11.05 18.12
N ARG A 85 -0.14 11.38 17.84
CA ARG A 85 -0.56 11.89 16.53
C ARG A 85 0.15 13.18 16.14
N GLN A 86 0.28 14.15 17.05
CA GLN A 86 0.97 15.41 16.75
C GLN A 86 2.46 15.20 16.41
N PHE A 87 3.16 14.34 17.16
CA PHE A 87 4.56 14.02 16.87
C PHE A 87 4.71 13.24 15.56
N ALA A 88 3.78 12.31 15.27
CA ALA A 88 3.73 11.63 13.98
C ALA A 88 3.53 12.62 12.82
N THR A 89 2.62 13.60 12.95
CA THR A 89 2.44 14.68 11.98
C THR A 89 3.72 15.48 11.78
N LEU A 90 4.41 15.89 12.87
CA LEU A 90 5.66 16.64 12.77
C LEU A 90 6.75 15.84 12.05
N LYS A 91 6.85 14.53 12.33
CA LYS A 91 7.77 13.62 11.64
C LYS A 91 7.45 13.54 10.15
N SER A 92 6.17 13.49 9.78
CA SER A 92 5.74 13.49 8.38
C SER A 92 6.16 14.77 7.65
N PHE A 93 6.18 15.92 8.33
CA PHE A 93 6.65 17.18 7.74
C PHE A 93 8.17 17.19 7.53
N GLU A 94 8.93 16.58 8.45
CA GLU A 94 10.38 16.41 8.32
C GLU A 94 10.73 15.53 7.11
N GLU A 95 9.95 14.47 6.89
CA GLU A 95 10.05 13.61 5.70
C GLU A 95 9.77 14.37 4.40
N VAL A 96 8.75 15.25 4.37
CA VAL A 96 8.51 16.12 3.22
C VAL A 96 9.72 17.01 2.96
N ASP A 97 10.28 17.61 4.02
CA ASP A 97 11.45 18.46 3.89
C ASP A 97 12.68 17.69 3.37
N SER A 98 12.87 16.42 3.75
CA SER A 98 13.95 15.58 3.22
C SER A 98 13.71 15.21 1.75
N VAL A 99 12.51 14.75 1.39
CA VAL A 99 12.14 14.32 0.03
C VAL A 99 12.24 15.47 -0.97
N VAL A 100 11.80 16.67 -0.59
CA VAL A 100 11.90 17.87 -1.45
C VAL A 100 13.37 18.31 -1.62
N SER A 101 14.24 17.98 -0.67
CA SER A 101 15.66 18.36 -0.68
C SER A 101 16.57 17.34 -1.35
N SER A 102 16.15 16.07 -1.44
CA SER A 102 16.86 15.01 -2.15
C SER A 102 16.46 14.98 -3.63
N ASP A 103 17.44 15.08 -4.53
CA ASP A 103 17.27 14.88 -5.98
C ASP A 103 17.53 13.42 -6.41
N GLY A 104 17.52 12.45 -5.48
CA GLY A 104 17.99 11.07 -5.69
C GLY A 104 16.93 9.97 -5.53
N LEU A 105 15.69 10.19 -5.99
CA LEU A 105 14.58 9.23 -5.80
C LEU A 105 14.68 7.96 -6.67
N ASP A 106 15.60 7.90 -7.64
CA ASP A 106 15.61 6.81 -8.62
C ASP A 106 16.26 5.51 -8.12
N GLU A 107 17.22 5.54 -7.18
CA GLU A 107 17.94 4.33 -6.76
C GLU A 107 17.17 3.48 -5.73
N GLU A 108 16.55 4.11 -4.72
CA GLU A 108 15.78 3.42 -3.68
C GLU A 108 14.54 2.71 -4.26
N ASP A 109 13.80 3.38 -5.15
CA ASP A 109 12.61 2.81 -5.81
C ASP A 109 12.95 1.58 -6.67
N LEU A 110 14.11 1.59 -7.34
CA LEU A 110 14.57 0.46 -8.15
C LEU A 110 14.95 -0.74 -7.27
N GLU A 111 15.58 -0.52 -6.12
CA GLU A 111 15.91 -1.58 -5.17
C GLU A 111 14.65 -2.22 -4.58
N GLU A 112 13.67 -1.40 -4.17
CA GLU A 112 12.40 -1.90 -3.66
C GLU A 112 11.65 -2.73 -4.71
N GLN A 113 11.56 -2.25 -5.96
CA GLN A 113 10.95 -2.99 -7.06
C GLN A 113 11.65 -4.33 -7.30
N ALA A 114 12.99 -4.35 -7.27
CA ALA A 114 13.76 -5.59 -7.44
C ALA A 114 13.53 -6.58 -6.28
N GLN A 115 13.44 -6.09 -5.03
CA GLN A 115 13.12 -6.93 -3.87
C GLN A 115 11.70 -7.52 -3.99
N GLN A 116 10.73 -6.73 -4.44
CA GLN A 116 9.36 -7.19 -4.67
C GLN A 116 9.30 -8.27 -5.75
N GLU A 117 9.99 -8.07 -6.87
CA GLU A 117 10.08 -9.07 -7.94
C GLU A 117 10.70 -10.38 -7.44
N ARG A 118 11.76 -10.29 -6.64
CA ARG A 118 12.39 -11.47 -6.03
C ARG A 118 11.44 -12.19 -5.09
N ALA A 119 10.71 -11.46 -4.24
CA ALA A 119 9.74 -12.06 -3.32
C ALA A 119 8.62 -12.81 -4.04
N MET A 120 8.04 -12.21 -5.08
CA MET A 120 7.02 -12.87 -5.90
C MET A 120 7.57 -14.12 -6.60
N ARG A 121 8.81 -14.06 -7.14
CA ARG A 121 9.46 -15.22 -7.78
C ARG A 121 9.66 -16.37 -6.82
N ILE A 122 10.21 -16.08 -5.64
CA ILE A 122 10.51 -17.08 -4.60
C ILE A 122 9.20 -17.73 -4.13
N SER A 123 8.19 -16.91 -3.82
CA SER A 123 6.85 -17.37 -3.42
C SER A 123 6.23 -18.32 -4.46
N ASN A 124 6.24 -17.92 -5.73
CA ASN A 124 5.65 -18.72 -6.80
C ASN A 124 6.42 -20.04 -7.02
N TRP A 125 7.76 -20.00 -7.03
CA TRP A 125 8.57 -21.22 -7.14
C TRP A 125 8.37 -22.17 -5.96
N ALA A 126 8.25 -21.64 -4.74
CA ALA A 126 7.96 -22.46 -3.57
C ALA A 126 6.58 -23.13 -3.66
N ASN A 127 5.55 -22.40 -4.13
CA ASN A 127 4.22 -22.98 -4.38
C ASN A 127 4.26 -24.07 -5.46
N VAL A 128 5.03 -23.89 -6.55
CA VAL A 128 5.24 -24.94 -7.57
C VAL A 128 5.89 -26.19 -6.97
N LEU A 129 6.95 -26.02 -6.17
CA LEU A 129 7.65 -27.13 -5.53
C LEU A 129 6.76 -27.87 -4.52
N LEU A 130 5.98 -27.13 -3.72
CA LEU A 130 5.02 -27.70 -2.78
C LEU A 130 3.94 -28.51 -3.52
N LEU A 131 3.40 -27.97 -4.61
CA LEU A 131 2.42 -28.67 -5.43
C LEU A 131 3.01 -29.97 -6.01
N ALA A 132 4.22 -29.92 -6.57
CA ALA A 132 4.88 -31.11 -7.11
C ALA A 132 5.09 -32.20 -6.05
N PHE A 133 5.50 -31.81 -4.84
CA PHE A 133 5.66 -32.73 -3.72
C PHE A 133 4.32 -33.35 -3.28
N LYS A 134 3.25 -32.55 -3.20
CA LYS A 134 1.91 -33.02 -2.84
C LYS A 134 1.30 -33.94 -3.91
N ILE A 135 1.52 -33.66 -5.19
CA ILE A 135 1.12 -34.55 -6.30
C ILE A 135 1.82 -35.89 -6.18
N TYR A 136 3.15 -35.89 -5.98
CA TYR A 136 3.92 -37.12 -5.80
C TYR A 136 3.38 -37.95 -4.63
N ALA A 137 3.12 -37.30 -3.50
CA ALA A 137 2.57 -37.96 -2.33
C ALA A 137 1.14 -38.47 -2.51
N THR A 138 0.29 -37.76 -3.27
CA THR A 138 -1.06 -38.23 -3.61
C THR A 138 -0.99 -39.52 -4.43
N ILE A 139 -0.15 -39.57 -5.46
CA ILE A 139 0.00 -40.75 -6.31
C ILE A 139 0.51 -41.94 -5.49
N LYS A 140 1.48 -41.72 -4.59
CA LYS A 140 2.07 -42.78 -3.78
C LYS A 140 1.14 -43.28 -2.66
N SER A 141 0.39 -42.39 -2.03
CA SER A 141 -0.49 -42.73 -0.89
C SER A 141 -1.86 -43.24 -1.31
N GLY A 142 -2.33 -42.88 -2.51
CA GLY A 142 -3.69 -43.16 -2.98
C GLY A 142 -4.79 -42.53 -2.13
N SER A 143 -4.45 -41.56 -1.27
CA SER A 143 -5.36 -40.99 -0.28
C SER A 143 -6.21 -39.86 -0.87
N LEU A 144 -7.53 -39.93 -0.65
CA LEU A 144 -8.46 -38.85 -0.96
C LEU A 144 -8.20 -37.58 -0.12
N ALA A 145 -7.78 -37.72 1.13
CA ALA A 145 -7.45 -36.58 1.99
C ALA A 145 -6.18 -35.84 1.51
N ILE A 146 -5.17 -36.57 1.03
CA ILE A 146 -3.96 -35.97 0.47
C ILE A 146 -4.26 -35.34 -0.91
N ALA A 147 -5.16 -35.95 -1.69
CA ALA A 147 -5.66 -35.37 -2.92
C ALA A 147 -6.38 -34.03 -2.70
N ALA A 148 -7.22 -33.92 -1.66
CA ALA A 148 -7.88 -32.68 -1.28
C ALA A 148 -6.85 -31.58 -0.95
N SER A 149 -5.88 -31.87 -0.08
CA SER A 149 -4.80 -30.90 0.23
C SER A 149 -3.92 -30.54 -0.98
N THR A 150 -3.85 -31.41 -1.98
CA THR A 150 -3.15 -31.13 -3.25
C THR A 150 -3.94 -30.16 -4.13
N LEU A 151 -5.27 -30.31 -4.16
CA LEU A 151 -6.16 -29.37 -4.83
C LEU A 151 -6.02 -27.96 -4.23
N ASP A 152 -5.92 -27.87 -2.90
CA ASP A 152 -5.71 -26.59 -2.21
C ASP A 152 -4.41 -25.92 -2.70
N SER A 153 -3.28 -26.64 -2.73
CA SER A 153 -2.03 -26.06 -3.23
C SER A 153 -2.00 -25.79 -4.73
N LEU A 154 -2.83 -26.46 -5.53
CA LEU A 154 -3.03 -26.10 -6.93
C LEU A 154 -3.73 -24.75 -7.03
N LEU A 155 -4.74 -24.53 -6.20
CA LEU A 155 -5.47 -23.28 -6.14
C LEU A 155 -4.56 -22.14 -5.66
N ASP A 156 -3.73 -22.34 -4.63
CA ASP A 156 -2.71 -21.37 -4.20
C ASP A 156 -1.76 -20.99 -5.36
N LEU A 157 -1.37 -21.97 -6.16
CA LEU A 157 -0.50 -21.74 -7.32
C LEU A 157 -1.23 -20.92 -8.40
N MET A 158 -2.49 -21.22 -8.68
CA MET A 158 -3.31 -20.43 -9.62
C MET A 158 -3.48 -19.00 -9.11
N ALA A 159 -3.75 -18.85 -7.82
CA ALA A 159 -3.96 -17.59 -7.14
C ALA A 159 -2.67 -16.73 -7.16
N GLY A 160 -1.53 -17.34 -6.87
CA GLY A 160 -0.20 -16.75 -7.08
C GLY A 160 0.07 -16.42 -8.56
N GLY A 161 -0.37 -17.25 -9.50
CA GLY A 161 -0.28 -16.99 -10.93
C GLY A 161 -1.04 -15.73 -11.35
N ILE A 162 -2.21 -15.46 -10.75
CA ILE A 162 -3.01 -14.24 -11.01
C ILE A 162 -2.26 -13.00 -10.53
N LEU A 163 -1.67 -13.02 -9.33
CA LEU A 163 -0.90 -11.89 -8.80
C LEU A 163 0.38 -11.66 -9.62
N TRP A 164 1.07 -12.73 -10.01
CA TRP A 164 2.22 -12.68 -10.92
C TRP A 164 1.85 -12.06 -12.27
N PHE A 165 0.75 -12.51 -12.87
CA PHE A 165 0.24 -11.96 -14.12
C PHE A 165 -0.18 -10.49 -13.98
N THR A 166 -0.78 -10.12 -12.86
CA THR A 166 -1.13 -8.74 -12.52
C THR A 166 0.11 -7.85 -12.52
N HIS A 167 1.18 -8.29 -11.86
CA HIS A 167 2.46 -7.59 -11.85
C HIS A 167 3.07 -7.45 -13.26
N LEU A 168 3.09 -8.54 -14.05
CA LEU A 168 3.55 -8.49 -15.44
C LEU A 168 2.71 -7.53 -16.31
N SER A 169 1.40 -7.48 -16.08
CA SER A 169 0.49 -6.60 -16.80
C SER A 169 0.77 -5.13 -16.49
N MET A 170 1.13 -4.81 -15.24
CA MET A 170 1.52 -3.46 -14.82
C MET A 170 2.82 -3.01 -15.48
N LYS A 171 3.79 -3.90 -15.67
CA LYS A 171 5.08 -3.59 -16.31
C LYS A 171 4.95 -3.29 -17.80
N ASN A 172 4.06 -4.01 -18.49
CA ASN A 172 3.83 -3.86 -19.92
C ASN A 172 2.78 -2.75 -20.20
N VAL A 173 3.21 -1.49 -20.18
CA VAL A 173 2.35 -0.33 -20.46
C VAL A 173 2.49 0.13 -21.91
N ASN A 174 1.35 0.26 -22.60
CA ASN A 174 1.28 1.00 -23.85
C ASN A 174 0.66 2.38 -23.55
N ILE A 175 1.46 3.44 -23.64
CA ILE A 175 1.08 4.81 -23.27
C ILE A 175 -0.12 5.30 -24.11
N TYR A 176 -0.25 4.88 -25.37
CA TYR A 176 -1.39 5.29 -26.21
C TYR A 176 -2.73 4.70 -25.75
N LYS A 177 -2.70 3.52 -25.12
CA LYS A 177 -3.91 2.87 -24.58
C LYS A 177 -4.13 3.19 -23.10
N TYR A 178 -3.05 3.39 -22.36
CA TYR A 178 -3.04 3.65 -20.93
C TYR A 178 -2.11 4.85 -20.65
N PRO A 179 -2.59 6.09 -20.89
CA PRO A 179 -1.77 7.31 -20.83
C PRO A 179 -1.27 7.64 -19.43
N ILE A 180 -1.89 7.04 -18.42
CA ILE A 180 -1.61 7.18 -16.99
C ILE A 180 -0.99 5.90 -16.39
N GLY A 181 -0.62 4.93 -17.24
CA GLY A 181 -0.11 3.64 -16.78
C GLY A 181 -1.20 2.65 -16.37
N LYS A 182 -0.77 1.56 -15.72
CA LYS A 182 -1.60 0.39 -15.37
C LYS A 182 -1.56 0.03 -13.89
N LEU A 183 -1.17 0.96 -13.01
CA LEU A 183 -1.09 0.70 -11.57
C LEU A 183 -2.42 0.21 -10.98
N ARG A 184 -3.55 0.63 -11.55
CA ARG A 184 -4.91 0.22 -11.16
C ARG A 184 -5.23 -1.25 -11.40
N VAL A 185 -4.46 -1.96 -12.21
CA VAL A 185 -4.62 -3.42 -12.38
C VAL A 185 -4.27 -4.13 -11.06
N GLN A 186 -3.43 -3.54 -10.21
CA GLN A 186 -3.01 -4.11 -8.92
C GLN A 186 -4.19 -4.46 -7.99
N PRO A 187 -5.02 -3.49 -7.53
CA PRO A 187 -6.16 -3.80 -6.67
C PRO A 187 -7.18 -4.70 -7.36
N VAL A 188 -7.34 -4.60 -8.70
CA VAL A 188 -8.21 -5.51 -9.46
C VAL A 188 -7.71 -6.96 -9.36
N GLY A 189 -6.41 -7.19 -9.52
CA GLY A 189 -5.80 -8.51 -9.35
C GLY A 189 -5.96 -9.05 -7.94
N ILE A 190 -5.80 -8.20 -6.92
CA ILE A 190 -6.03 -8.56 -5.51
C ILE A 190 -7.50 -8.91 -5.24
N ILE A 191 -8.45 -8.18 -5.85
CA ILE A 191 -9.89 -8.48 -5.73
C ILE A 191 -10.21 -9.84 -6.34
N VAL A 192 -9.73 -10.12 -7.56
CA VAL A 192 -9.97 -11.42 -8.22
C VAL A 192 -9.39 -12.56 -7.39
N PHE A 193 -8.15 -12.39 -6.91
CA PHE A 193 -7.49 -13.31 -6.00
C PHE A 193 -8.31 -13.57 -4.72
N ALA A 194 -8.69 -12.51 -4.01
CA ALA A 194 -9.46 -12.61 -2.77
C ALA A 194 -10.86 -13.21 -2.99
N ALA A 195 -11.51 -12.94 -4.13
CA ALA A 195 -12.80 -13.53 -4.47
C ALA A 195 -12.72 -15.05 -4.68
N ILE A 196 -11.65 -15.54 -5.33
CA ILE A 196 -11.39 -16.98 -5.46
C ILE A 196 -11.20 -17.60 -4.08
N MET A 197 -10.36 -17.01 -3.23
CA MET A 197 -10.10 -17.54 -1.88
C MET A 197 -11.35 -17.53 -0.99
N ALA A 198 -12.20 -16.50 -1.08
CA ALA A 198 -13.48 -16.46 -0.38
C ALA A 198 -14.43 -17.57 -0.87
N THR A 199 -14.44 -17.85 -2.18
CA THR A 199 -15.24 -18.93 -2.77
C THR A 199 -14.77 -20.30 -2.28
N LEU A 200 -13.46 -20.51 -2.14
CA LEU A 200 -12.89 -21.72 -1.55
C LEU A 200 -13.28 -21.89 -0.09
N GLY A 201 -13.21 -20.81 0.71
CA GLY A 201 -13.73 -20.81 2.07
C GLY A 201 -15.21 -21.21 2.13
N PHE A 202 -16.02 -20.69 1.22
CA PHE A 202 -17.44 -21.06 1.12
C PHE A 202 -17.65 -22.54 0.74
N GLN A 203 -16.84 -23.08 -0.18
CA GLN A 203 -16.90 -24.50 -0.54
C GLN A 203 -16.55 -25.40 0.64
N VAL A 204 -15.51 -25.06 1.42
CA VAL A 204 -15.13 -25.78 2.65
C VAL A 204 -16.27 -25.70 3.68
N LEU A 205 -16.93 -24.54 3.82
CA LEU A 205 -18.09 -24.39 4.70
C LEU A 205 -19.21 -25.37 4.34
N VAL A 206 -19.59 -25.43 3.06
CA VAL A 206 -20.65 -26.32 2.58
C VAL A 206 -20.30 -27.78 2.85
N GLN A 207 -19.07 -28.20 2.52
CA GLN A 207 -18.62 -29.57 2.75
C GLN A 207 -18.59 -29.96 4.23
N ALA A 208 -18.11 -29.05 5.10
CA ALA A 208 -18.06 -29.30 6.53
C ALA A 208 -19.45 -29.38 7.17
N VAL A 209 -20.39 -28.55 6.72
CA VAL A 209 -21.81 -28.62 7.15
C VAL A 209 -22.46 -29.91 6.66
N GLU A 210 -22.23 -30.31 5.42
CA GLU A 210 -22.75 -31.57 4.86
C GLU A 210 -22.24 -32.79 5.65
N GLN A 211 -20.94 -32.83 5.94
CA GLN A 211 -20.35 -33.88 6.78
C GLN A 211 -20.96 -33.95 8.19
N LEU A 212 -21.25 -32.78 8.79
CA LEU A 212 -21.86 -32.70 10.10
C LEU A 212 -23.32 -33.16 10.10
N VAL A 213 -24.09 -32.83 9.06
CA VAL A 213 -25.51 -33.19 8.93
C VAL A 213 -25.70 -34.66 8.57
N GLU A 214 -24.87 -35.20 7.67
CA GLU A 214 -24.99 -36.58 7.21
C GLU A 214 -24.46 -37.62 8.21
N ASN A 215 -23.87 -37.20 9.34
CA ASN A 215 -23.20 -38.08 10.30
C ASN A 215 -22.19 -39.04 9.62
N LYS A 216 -21.56 -38.59 8.52
CA LYS A 216 -20.56 -39.40 7.83
C LYS A 216 -19.32 -39.49 8.72
N HIS A 217 -19.08 -40.68 9.27
CA HIS A 217 -17.80 -40.97 9.91
C HIS A 217 -16.68 -40.85 8.87
N THR A 218 -15.70 -40.01 9.15
CA THR A 218 -14.46 -39.94 8.38
C THR A 218 -13.87 -41.34 8.31
N GLU A 219 -13.69 -41.88 7.09
CA GLU A 219 -13.05 -43.19 6.92
C GLU A 219 -11.68 -43.15 7.62
N LYS A 220 -11.46 -44.10 8.53
CA LYS A 220 -10.19 -44.17 9.25
C LYS A 220 -9.08 -44.44 8.25
N MET A 221 -8.25 -43.43 8.06
CA MET A 221 -7.05 -43.52 7.24
C MET A 221 -6.13 -44.60 7.81
N THR A 222 -5.45 -45.35 6.95
CA THR A 222 -4.40 -46.28 7.40
C THR A 222 -3.25 -45.51 8.05
N SER A 223 -2.53 -46.14 8.99
CA SER A 223 -1.41 -45.51 9.70
C SER A 223 -0.36 -44.92 8.75
N ASP A 224 -0.11 -45.59 7.62
CA ASP A 224 0.84 -45.12 6.60
C ASP A 224 0.35 -43.84 5.90
N GLN A 225 -0.96 -43.75 5.61
CA GLN A 225 -1.54 -42.55 5.00
C GLN A 225 -1.57 -41.36 5.96
N LEU A 226 -1.79 -41.61 7.26
CA LEU A 226 -1.70 -40.59 8.31
C LEU A 226 -0.29 -40.02 8.45
N VAL A 227 0.75 -40.87 8.42
CA VAL A 227 2.14 -40.43 8.46
C VAL A 227 2.49 -39.55 7.26
N TRP A 228 2.04 -39.92 6.06
CA TRP A 228 2.22 -39.09 4.86
C TRP A 228 1.48 -37.76 4.99
N LEU A 229 0.21 -37.77 5.41
CA LEU A 229 -0.59 -36.56 5.59
C LEU A 229 0.08 -35.59 6.57
N TYR A 230 0.49 -36.07 7.75
CA TYR A 230 1.17 -35.25 8.75
C TYR A 230 2.50 -34.71 8.25
N SER A 231 3.32 -35.55 7.61
CA SER A 231 4.61 -35.12 7.06
C SER A 231 4.44 -34.02 6.02
N ILE A 232 3.49 -34.15 5.11
CA ILE A 232 3.21 -33.18 4.05
C ILE A 232 2.65 -31.89 4.65
N MET A 233 1.66 -31.98 5.55
CA MET A 233 1.00 -30.81 6.11
C MET A 233 1.96 -29.99 6.99
N ILE A 234 2.79 -30.65 7.80
CA ILE A 234 3.82 -29.98 8.59
C ILE A 234 4.87 -29.33 7.67
N THR A 235 5.34 -30.04 6.64
CA THR A 235 6.31 -29.49 5.68
C THR A 235 5.75 -28.28 4.95
N ALA A 236 4.50 -28.35 4.46
CA ALA A 236 3.83 -27.24 3.82
C ALA A 236 3.68 -26.04 4.77
N THR A 237 3.28 -26.29 6.02
CA THR A 237 3.15 -25.25 7.05
C THR A 237 4.49 -24.54 7.31
N VAL A 238 5.59 -25.29 7.44
CA VAL A 238 6.93 -24.71 7.67
C VAL A 238 7.37 -23.85 6.49
N VAL A 239 7.17 -24.33 5.26
CA VAL A 239 7.53 -23.57 4.05
C VAL A 239 6.69 -22.28 3.94
N LYS A 240 5.37 -22.37 4.13
CA LYS A 240 4.48 -21.20 4.10
C LYS A 240 4.80 -20.20 5.21
N LEU A 241 5.16 -20.68 6.41
CA LEU A 241 5.58 -19.82 7.52
C LEU A 241 6.88 -19.05 7.20
N ALA A 242 7.86 -19.72 6.58
CA ALA A 242 9.09 -19.07 6.14
C ALA A 242 8.82 -18.01 5.06
N LEU A 243 7.95 -18.31 4.08
CA LEU A 243 7.53 -17.36 3.06
C LEU A 243 6.78 -16.16 3.66
N TRP A 244 5.89 -16.40 4.63
CA TRP A 244 5.20 -15.33 5.33
C TRP A 244 6.19 -14.37 6.03
N PHE A 245 7.17 -14.90 6.75
CA PHE A 245 8.18 -14.05 7.40
C PHE A 245 9.00 -13.24 6.40
N TYR A 246 9.29 -13.82 5.23
CA TYR A 246 10.00 -13.14 4.15
C TYR A 246 9.16 -12.05 3.47
N CYS A 247 7.86 -12.30 3.25
CA CYS A 247 6.98 -11.36 2.55
C CYS A 247 6.37 -10.29 3.46
N ARG A 248 6.23 -10.52 4.77
CA ARG A 248 5.52 -9.60 5.69
C ARG A 248 6.18 -8.23 5.85
N SER A 249 7.49 -8.15 5.58
CA SER A 249 8.26 -6.90 5.74
C SER A 249 8.20 -5.99 4.52
N SER A 250 7.53 -6.43 3.44
CA SER A 250 7.46 -5.64 2.20
C SER A 250 6.38 -4.56 2.27
N GLY A 251 6.71 -3.36 1.80
CA GLY A 251 5.77 -2.23 1.68
C GLY A 251 4.72 -2.40 0.56
N ASN A 252 4.97 -3.27 -0.43
CA ASN A 252 4.10 -3.40 -1.60
C ASN A 252 2.81 -4.18 -1.32
N ASN A 253 1.67 -3.65 -1.76
CA ASN A 253 0.35 -4.27 -1.59
C ASN A 253 0.22 -5.67 -2.24
N ILE A 254 0.88 -5.96 -3.37
CA ILE A 254 0.89 -7.31 -3.99
C ILE A 254 1.65 -8.30 -3.12
N VAL A 255 2.85 -7.94 -2.66
CA VAL A 255 3.65 -8.82 -1.79
C VAL A 255 2.96 -9.01 -0.44
N ARG A 256 2.28 -7.98 0.06
CA ARG A 256 1.45 -8.08 1.27
C ARG A 256 0.23 -9.00 1.07
N ALA A 257 -0.37 -9.03 -0.12
CA ALA A 257 -1.42 -10.00 -0.45
C ALA A 257 -0.88 -11.45 -0.42
N TYR A 258 0.32 -11.70 -0.96
CA TYR A 258 1.01 -12.99 -0.81
C TYR A 258 1.32 -13.33 0.65
N ALA A 259 1.80 -12.37 1.44
CA ALA A 259 2.07 -12.60 2.86
C ALA A 259 0.77 -13.00 3.59
N LYS A 260 -0.33 -12.30 3.30
CA LYS A 260 -1.65 -12.57 3.86
C LYS A 260 -2.13 -13.98 3.47
N ASP A 261 -1.95 -14.38 2.21
CA ASP A 261 -2.21 -15.73 1.72
C ASP A 261 -1.44 -16.80 2.50
N HIS A 262 -0.11 -16.69 2.53
CA HIS A 262 0.76 -17.63 3.24
C HIS A 262 0.44 -17.72 4.73
N TYR A 263 0.07 -16.60 5.36
CA TYR A 263 -0.38 -16.58 6.74
C TYR A 263 -1.69 -17.35 6.92
N PHE A 264 -2.68 -17.14 6.04
CA PHE A 264 -3.93 -17.90 6.08
C PHE A 264 -3.68 -19.39 5.90
N ASP A 265 -2.81 -19.79 4.98
CA ASP A 265 -2.46 -21.20 4.78
C ASP A 265 -1.82 -21.82 6.02
N VAL A 266 -0.95 -21.08 6.73
CA VAL A 266 -0.38 -21.56 7.99
C VAL A 266 -1.49 -21.75 9.02
N VAL A 267 -2.39 -20.78 9.17
CA VAL A 267 -3.49 -20.85 10.14
C VAL A 267 -4.43 -22.01 9.82
N THR A 268 -4.88 -22.14 8.56
CA THR A 268 -5.80 -23.20 8.14
C THR A 268 -5.16 -24.58 8.25
N ASN A 269 -3.88 -24.74 7.87
CA ASN A 269 -3.17 -26.01 8.03
C ASN A 269 -3.00 -26.39 9.51
N VAL A 270 -2.60 -25.46 10.38
CA VAL A 270 -2.38 -25.74 11.81
C VAL A 270 -3.71 -26.05 12.51
N VAL A 271 -4.71 -25.19 12.35
CA VAL A 271 -6.01 -25.37 13.02
C VAL A 271 -6.75 -26.58 12.44
N GLY A 272 -6.68 -26.80 11.13
CA GLY A 272 -7.26 -27.97 10.48
C GLY A 272 -6.61 -29.26 10.96
N LEU A 273 -5.28 -29.29 11.09
CA LEU A 273 -4.57 -30.44 11.65
C LEU A 273 -4.96 -30.70 13.11
N VAL A 274 -5.06 -29.65 13.92
CA VAL A 274 -5.50 -29.78 15.32
C VAL A 274 -6.94 -30.29 15.40
N ALA A 275 -7.85 -29.76 14.57
CA ALA A 275 -9.24 -30.20 14.51
C ALA A 275 -9.35 -31.67 14.10
N ALA A 276 -8.59 -32.10 13.09
CA ALA A 276 -8.55 -33.49 12.65
C ALA A 276 -8.03 -34.44 13.75
N VAL A 277 -6.94 -34.08 14.43
CA VAL A 277 -6.36 -34.89 15.52
C VAL A 277 -7.31 -35.00 16.71
N LEU A 278 -7.96 -33.88 17.09
CA LEU A 278 -8.95 -33.88 18.17
C LEU A 278 -10.22 -34.64 17.79
N GLY A 279 -10.62 -34.56 16.51
CA GLY A 279 -11.74 -35.28 15.94
C GLY A 279 -11.56 -36.79 15.99
N ASP A 280 -10.37 -37.28 15.65
CA ASP A 280 -10.02 -38.70 15.72
C ASP A 280 -9.93 -39.22 17.16
N LYS A 281 -9.36 -38.43 18.08
CA LYS A 281 -9.08 -38.88 19.46
C LYS A 281 -10.27 -38.74 20.42
N PHE A 282 -11.11 -37.73 20.27
CA PHE A 282 -12.16 -37.40 21.24
C PHE A 282 -13.57 -37.55 20.66
N PHE A 283 -13.95 -36.67 19.74
CA PHE A 283 -15.31 -36.64 19.18
C PHE A 283 -15.27 -36.30 17.69
N TRP A 284 -15.89 -37.16 16.87
CA TRP A 284 -15.87 -37.05 15.40
C TRP A 284 -16.37 -35.70 14.85
N TRP A 285 -17.28 -35.02 15.55
CA TRP A 285 -17.85 -33.74 15.12
C TRP A 285 -16.90 -32.54 15.28
N ILE A 286 -15.78 -32.71 16.02
CA ILE A 286 -14.82 -31.62 16.25
C ILE A 286 -14.15 -31.20 14.94
N ASP A 287 -13.83 -32.16 14.06
CA ASP A 287 -13.19 -31.89 12.77
C ASP A 287 -14.08 -31.03 11.85
N PRO A 288 -15.35 -31.42 11.53
CA PRO A 288 -16.24 -30.58 10.75
C PRO A 288 -16.60 -29.26 11.45
N ALA A 289 -16.71 -29.23 12.78
CA ALA A 289 -16.93 -27.96 13.51
C ALA A 289 -15.73 -27.01 13.39
N GLY A 290 -14.50 -27.52 13.47
CA GLY A 290 -13.27 -26.77 13.27
C GLY A 290 -13.18 -26.23 11.83
N ALA A 291 -13.52 -27.05 10.84
CA ALA A 291 -13.58 -26.65 9.44
C ALA A 291 -14.62 -25.53 9.19
N ILE A 292 -15.80 -25.58 9.84
CA ILE A 292 -16.81 -24.51 9.77
C ILE A 292 -16.26 -23.18 10.31
N ILE A 293 -15.62 -23.21 11.50
CA ILE A 293 -15.03 -22.01 12.11
C ILE A 293 -13.96 -21.41 11.20
N LEU A 294 -13.08 -22.26 10.66
CA LEU A 294 -12.04 -21.83 9.72
C LEU A 294 -12.63 -21.25 8.44
N ALA A 295 -13.66 -21.88 7.89
CA ALA A 295 -14.30 -21.41 6.68
C ALA A 295 -14.92 -20.01 6.87
N VAL A 296 -15.62 -19.77 7.97
CA VAL A 296 -16.18 -18.45 8.31
C VAL A 296 -15.07 -17.40 8.47
N TYR A 297 -13.97 -17.77 9.14
CA TYR A 297 -12.81 -16.90 9.30
C TYR A 297 -12.17 -16.55 7.95
N THR A 298 -11.97 -17.53 7.07
CA THR A 298 -11.44 -17.35 5.71
C THR A 298 -12.33 -16.43 4.88
N ILE A 299 -13.64 -16.69 4.83
CA ILE A 299 -14.60 -15.88 4.08
C ILE A 299 -14.57 -14.43 4.57
N THR A 300 -14.66 -14.21 5.89
CA THR A 300 -14.72 -12.86 6.46
C THR A 300 -13.46 -12.04 6.12
N ASN A 301 -12.28 -12.65 6.22
CA ASN A 301 -11.02 -11.96 5.93
C ASN A 301 -10.82 -11.65 4.45
N TRP A 302 -11.15 -12.59 3.57
CA TRP A 302 -11.01 -12.38 2.13
C TRP A 302 -12.08 -11.42 1.59
N SER A 303 -13.32 -11.50 2.09
CA SER A 303 -14.36 -10.50 1.79
C SER A 303 -13.98 -9.10 2.26
N GLY A 304 -13.35 -8.97 3.44
CA GLY A 304 -12.78 -7.70 3.90
C GLY A 304 -11.71 -7.16 2.93
N THR A 305 -10.82 -8.04 2.46
CA THR A 305 -9.79 -7.68 1.47
C THR A 305 -10.39 -7.20 0.15
N VAL A 306 -11.47 -7.84 -0.32
CA VAL A 306 -12.22 -7.40 -1.51
C VAL A 306 -12.78 -5.99 -1.28
N LEU A 307 -13.43 -5.75 -0.13
CA LEU A 307 -14.03 -4.45 0.17
C LEU A 307 -12.97 -3.34 0.26
N GLU A 308 -11.87 -3.58 0.96
CA GLU A 308 -10.75 -2.63 1.09
C GLU A 308 -10.19 -2.21 -0.29
N ASN A 309 -9.92 -3.19 -1.15
CA ASN A 309 -9.37 -2.92 -2.49
C ASN A 309 -10.41 -2.31 -3.44
N ALA A 310 -11.70 -2.65 -3.27
CA ALA A 310 -12.78 -2.03 -4.04
C ALA A 310 -12.96 -0.56 -3.65
N VAL A 311 -12.95 -0.24 -2.35
CA VAL A 311 -13.03 1.14 -1.86
C VAL A 311 -11.84 1.98 -2.36
N SER A 312 -10.64 1.39 -2.39
CA SER A 312 -9.44 2.05 -2.94
C SER A 312 -9.56 2.39 -4.43
N LEU A 313 -10.39 1.65 -5.19
CA LEU A 313 -10.69 1.92 -6.60
C LEU A 313 -11.80 2.96 -6.80
N VAL A 314 -12.67 3.16 -5.80
CA VAL A 314 -13.84 4.05 -5.91
C VAL A 314 -13.48 5.51 -5.68
N GLY A 315 -12.44 5.82 -4.90
CA GLY A 315 -12.09 7.21 -4.59
C GLY A 315 -12.22 7.57 -3.11
N GLN A 316 -11.70 6.74 -2.19
CA GLN A 316 -11.73 7.07 -0.77
C GLN A 316 -10.82 8.26 -0.48
N SER A 317 -11.30 9.21 0.31
CA SER A 317 -10.48 10.36 0.72
C SER A 317 -9.27 9.89 1.55
N ALA A 318 -8.13 10.54 1.31
CA ALA A 318 -6.92 10.32 2.09
C ALA A 318 -7.16 10.68 3.56
N PRO A 319 -6.48 9.99 4.49
CA PRO A 319 -6.63 10.26 5.90
C PRO A 319 -6.09 11.67 6.24
N PRO A 320 -6.55 12.29 7.34
CA PRO A 320 -6.21 13.67 7.69
C PRO A 320 -4.71 13.96 7.77
N GLU A 321 -3.91 12.96 8.14
CA GLU A 321 -2.45 13.06 8.23
C GLU A 321 -1.81 13.35 6.87
N VAL A 322 -2.28 12.67 5.81
CA VAL A 322 -1.81 12.88 4.44
C VAL A 322 -2.28 14.25 3.94
N LEU A 323 -3.52 14.64 4.23
CA LEU A 323 -4.04 15.96 3.86
C LEU A 323 -3.25 17.09 4.56
N GLN A 324 -2.87 16.92 5.82
CA GLN A 324 -2.01 17.85 6.55
C GLN A 324 -0.61 17.92 5.93
N LYS A 325 -0.02 16.77 5.59
CA LYS A 325 1.29 16.68 4.91
C LYS A 325 1.30 17.45 3.59
N LEU A 326 0.26 17.26 2.76
CA LEU A 326 0.08 17.98 1.50
C LEU A 326 -0.15 19.49 1.72
N THR A 327 -0.99 19.86 2.68
CA THR A 327 -1.26 21.27 3.00
C THR A 327 0.01 21.99 3.48
N TYR A 328 0.83 21.32 4.30
CA TYR A 328 2.12 21.83 4.76
C TYR A 328 3.10 22.07 3.61
N LEU A 329 3.15 21.16 2.64
CA LEU A 329 3.99 21.31 1.44
C LEU A 329 3.60 22.55 0.64
N VAL A 330 2.29 22.78 0.44
CA VAL A 330 1.76 23.90 -0.33
C VAL A 330 1.96 25.24 0.39
N ILE A 331 1.65 25.33 1.68
CA ILE A 331 1.74 26.58 2.47
C ILE A 331 3.18 27.09 2.63
N ARG A 332 4.17 26.23 2.42
CA ARG A 332 5.59 26.58 2.46
C ARG A 332 6.02 27.38 1.23
N HIS A 333 5.27 27.32 0.13
CA HIS A 333 5.61 28.04 -1.09
C HIS A 333 5.41 29.56 -0.90
N PRO A 334 6.46 30.39 -1.06
CA PRO A 334 6.44 31.79 -0.60
C PRO A 334 5.51 32.72 -1.40
N GLN A 335 5.02 32.26 -2.55
CA GLN A 335 4.16 33.04 -3.45
C GLN A 335 2.68 32.62 -3.37
N VAL A 336 2.36 31.60 -2.58
CA VAL A 336 0.96 31.19 -2.34
C VAL A 336 0.36 32.15 -1.31
N LYS A 337 -0.73 32.83 -1.68
CA LYS A 337 -1.43 33.78 -0.80
C LYS A 337 -2.33 33.03 0.18
N ARG A 338 -3.08 32.05 -0.35
CA ARG A 338 -4.02 31.21 0.39
C ARG A 338 -4.16 29.86 -0.31
N ILE A 339 -4.57 28.86 0.46
CA ILE A 339 -5.01 27.56 -0.04
C ILE A 339 -6.52 27.54 0.10
N ASP A 340 -7.23 27.32 -1.01
CA ASP A 340 -8.69 27.19 -0.97
C ASP A 340 -9.07 25.77 -0.56
N THR A 341 -8.60 24.78 -1.34
CA THR A 341 -8.98 23.39 -1.18
C THR A 341 -7.76 22.47 -1.35
N VAL A 342 -7.65 21.45 -0.49
CA VAL A 342 -6.74 20.32 -0.67
C VAL A 342 -7.56 19.05 -0.60
N ARG A 343 -7.62 18.32 -1.71
CA ARG A 343 -8.27 17.02 -1.79
C ARG A 343 -7.24 15.99 -2.20
N ALA A 344 -7.27 14.86 -1.53
CA ALA A 344 -6.56 13.68 -1.96
C ALA A 344 -7.50 12.49 -1.83
N TYR A 345 -7.51 11.64 -2.86
CA TYR A 345 -8.36 10.45 -2.87
C TYR A 345 -7.63 9.29 -3.58
N THR A 346 -7.89 8.07 -3.12
CA THR A 346 -7.27 6.87 -3.67
C THR A 346 -7.81 6.59 -5.05
N PHE A 347 -6.96 6.27 -6.02
CA PHE A 347 -7.44 5.77 -7.29
C PHE A 347 -6.59 4.63 -7.82
N GLY A 348 -6.64 3.51 -7.10
CA GLY A 348 -5.73 2.40 -7.28
C GLY A 348 -5.00 2.11 -5.98
N VAL A 349 -3.67 2.22 -5.99
CA VAL A 349 -2.80 2.04 -4.82
C VAL A 349 -2.21 3.33 -4.28
N LEU A 350 -2.26 4.41 -5.05
CA LEU A 350 -1.70 5.73 -4.74
C LEU A 350 -2.81 6.79 -4.76
N TYR A 351 -2.48 7.98 -4.26
CA TYR A 351 -3.39 9.12 -4.21
C TYR A 351 -3.32 9.98 -5.46
N PHE A 352 -4.50 10.44 -5.89
CA PHE A 352 -4.66 11.59 -6.76
C PHE A 352 -4.87 12.81 -5.88
N VAL A 353 -4.09 13.86 -6.13
CA VAL A 353 -4.12 15.08 -5.33
C VAL A 353 -4.62 16.23 -6.20
N GLU A 354 -5.59 16.96 -5.69
CA GLU A 354 -6.12 18.20 -6.26
C GLU A 354 -5.91 19.32 -5.25
N VAL A 355 -5.21 20.37 -5.66
CA VAL A 355 -4.90 21.53 -4.82
C VAL A 355 -5.31 22.80 -5.55
N ASP A 356 -6.13 23.60 -4.89
CA ASP A 356 -6.57 24.89 -5.39
C ASP A 356 -5.86 25.99 -4.58
N ILE A 357 -5.06 26.81 -5.26
CA ILE A 357 -4.25 27.87 -4.62
C ILE A 357 -4.62 29.25 -5.13
N GLU A 358 -4.64 30.22 -4.22
CA GLU A 358 -4.82 31.62 -4.55
C GLU A 358 -3.47 32.29 -4.82
N LEU A 359 -3.34 32.90 -5.99
CA LEU A 359 -2.21 33.71 -6.41
C LEU A 359 -2.61 35.19 -6.58
N PRO A 360 -1.65 36.14 -6.53
CA PRO A 360 -1.95 37.55 -6.77
C PRO A 360 -2.52 37.80 -8.19
N GLU A 361 -3.57 38.62 -8.28
CA GLU A 361 -4.25 38.97 -9.54
C GLU A 361 -3.33 39.62 -10.59
N ASP A 362 -2.32 40.34 -10.14
CA ASP A 362 -1.35 41.05 -10.99
C ASP A 362 -0.19 40.15 -11.46
N LEU A 363 -0.19 38.88 -11.07
CA LEU A 363 0.88 37.94 -11.42
C LEU A 363 0.78 37.53 -12.90
N PRO A 364 1.86 37.67 -13.70
CA PRO A 364 1.85 37.20 -15.08
C PRO A 364 1.56 35.70 -15.16
N LEU A 365 0.72 35.27 -16.13
CA LEU A 365 0.35 33.85 -16.32
C LEU A 365 1.58 32.92 -16.38
N LYS A 366 2.67 33.38 -16.98
CA LYS A 366 3.94 32.64 -17.04
C LYS A 366 4.47 32.32 -15.64
N GLU A 367 4.47 33.30 -14.74
CA GLU A 367 4.96 33.12 -13.37
C GLU A 367 3.98 32.27 -12.55
N ALA A 368 2.67 32.49 -12.72
CA ALA A 368 1.63 31.67 -12.09
C ALA A 368 1.79 30.19 -12.48
N HIS A 369 1.96 29.92 -13.78
CA HIS A 369 2.20 28.57 -14.30
C HIS A 369 3.45 27.93 -13.71
N THR A 370 4.57 28.66 -13.64
CA THR A 370 5.80 28.16 -13.02
C THR A 370 5.60 27.80 -11.54
N ILE A 371 4.81 28.57 -10.79
CA ILE A 371 4.48 28.26 -9.39
C ILE A 371 3.65 26.96 -9.32
N GLY A 372 2.60 26.85 -10.13
CA GLY A 372 1.76 25.66 -10.20
C GLY A 372 2.55 24.40 -10.56
N GLU A 373 3.38 24.47 -11.60
CA GLU A 373 4.25 23.37 -12.05
C GLU A 373 5.26 22.98 -10.95
N THR A 374 5.88 23.96 -10.29
CA THR A 374 6.83 23.69 -9.19
C THR A 374 6.14 22.99 -8.01
N LEU A 375 4.91 23.38 -7.68
CA LEU A 375 4.12 22.72 -6.63
C LEU A 375 3.71 21.32 -7.04
N GLN A 376 3.25 21.14 -8.28
CA GLN A 376 2.89 19.84 -8.82
C GLN A 376 4.06 18.87 -8.71
N ILE A 377 5.25 19.24 -9.20
CA ILE A 377 6.45 18.40 -9.15
C ILE A 377 6.80 18.05 -7.70
N LYS A 378 6.70 19.00 -6.76
CA LYS A 378 7.00 18.73 -5.34
C LYS A 378 6.00 17.78 -4.69
N ILE A 379 4.73 17.86 -5.05
CA ILE A 379 3.69 16.97 -4.53
C ILE A 379 3.87 15.57 -5.12
N GLU A 380 4.17 15.46 -6.43
CA GLU A 380 4.42 14.19 -7.11
C GLU A 380 5.73 13.51 -6.68
N LYS A 381 6.66 14.25 -6.06
CA LYS A 381 7.84 13.64 -5.39
C LYS A 381 7.47 12.79 -4.16
N LEU A 382 6.27 12.92 -3.61
CA LEU A 382 5.83 12.08 -2.50
C LEU A 382 5.47 10.68 -3.02
N THR A 383 6.07 9.64 -2.45
CA THR A 383 5.90 8.23 -2.88
C THR A 383 4.45 7.73 -2.84
N GLU A 384 3.60 8.37 -2.03
CA GLU A 384 2.18 8.04 -1.88
C GLU A 384 1.29 8.69 -2.96
N VAL A 385 1.83 9.62 -3.76
CA VAL A 385 1.09 10.39 -4.77
C VAL A 385 1.42 9.89 -6.18
N GLU A 386 0.40 9.48 -6.93
CA GLU A 386 0.56 9.11 -8.35
C GLU A 386 0.62 10.34 -9.24
N ARG A 387 -0.24 11.32 -8.94
CA ARG A 387 -0.41 12.52 -9.75
C ARG A 387 -1.00 13.66 -8.93
N ALA A 388 -0.54 14.86 -9.21
CA ALA A 388 -1.09 16.08 -8.63
C ALA A 388 -1.68 16.99 -9.72
N PHE A 389 -2.77 17.67 -9.38
CA PHE A 389 -3.37 18.74 -10.16
C PHE A 389 -3.37 19.99 -9.28
N VAL A 390 -2.72 21.04 -9.77
CA VAL A 390 -2.67 22.33 -9.07
C VAL A 390 -3.49 23.32 -9.88
N HIS A 391 -4.67 23.67 -9.37
CA HIS A 391 -5.49 24.74 -9.92
C HIS A 391 -5.02 26.10 -9.39
N LEU A 392 -5.03 27.11 -10.25
CA LEU A 392 -4.52 28.43 -9.95
C LEU A 392 -5.66 29.45 -10.00
N ASP A 393 -6.06 29.91 -8.82
CA ASP A 393 -7.13 30.87 -8.65
C ASP A 393 -6.60 32.26 -8.32
N TYR A 394 -7.39 33.26 -8.69
CA TYR A 394 -7.16 34.65 -8.29
C TYR A 394 -8.13 35.10 -7.18
N GLU A 395 -9.17 34.31 -6.88
CA GLU A 395 -10.17 34.56 -5.83
C GLU A 395 -10.60 33.26 -5.13
N CYS A 396 -11.19 33.35 -3.94
CA CYS A 396 -11.66 32.19 -3.16
C CYS A 396 -13.17 32.20 -2.88
N GLU A 397 -13.94 33.06 -3.55
CA GLU A 397 -15.40 33.20 -3.33
C GLU A 397 -16.24 32.55 -4.44
N HIS A 398 -15.63 31.75 -5.32
CA HIS A 398 -16.31 31.16 -6.46
C HIS A 398 -17.32 30.06 -6.05
N LYS A 399 -18.36 29.89 -6.88
CA LYS A 399 -19.34 28.80 -6.72
C LYS A 399 -18.67 27.44 -7.02
N PRO A 400 -19.23 26.31 -6.52
CA PRO A 400 -18.66 24.99 -6.79
C PRO A 400 -18.57 24.74 -8.30
N GLU A 401 -17.35 24.60 -8.82
CA GLU A 401 -17.09 24.49 -10.26
C GLU A 401 -17.52 23.13 -10.82
N HIS A 402 -17.50 22.10 -9.97
CA HIS A 402 -17.87 20.75 -10.34
C HIS A 402 -19.40 20.56 -10.29
N SER A 403 -20.00 20.55 -11.47
CA SER A 403 -21.45 20.37 -11.69
C SER A 403 -22.07 19.10 -11.09
N VAL A 404 -21.27 18.10 -10.74
CA VAL A 404 -21.72 16.84 -10.12
C VAL A 404 -21.75 16.95 -8.58
N LEU A 405 -20.73 17.59 -7.99
CA LEU A 405 -20.66 17.86 -6.55
C LEU A 405 -21.81 18.75 -6.09
N SER A 406 -22.21 19.72 -6.92
CA SER A 406 -23.37 20.58 -6.63
C SER A 406 -24.72 19.87 -6.69
N ARG A 407 -24.77 18.65 -7.24
CA ARG A 407 -25.97 17.79 -7.28
C ARG A 407 -26.02 16.77 -6.15
N LEU A 408 -24.93 16.58 -5.41
CA LEU A 408 -24.93 15.71 -4.25
C LEU A 408 -25.76 16.35 -3.13
N PRO A 409 -26.59 15.56 -2.41
CA PRO A 409 -27.29 16.07 -1.24
C PRO A 409 -26.25 16.61 -0.25
N LYS A 410 -26.49 17.81 0.30
CA LYS A 410 -25.62 18.37 1.35
C LYS A 410 -25.72 17.45 2.57
N SER A 411 -24.68 16.68 2.83
CA SER A 411 -24.49 16.04 4.12
C SER A 411 -23.98 17.10 5.10
N GLU A 412 -24.69 17.31 6.21
CA GLU A 412 -24.14 18.08 7.34
C GLU A 412 -22.88 17.37 7.87
N PRO A 413 -21.85 18.14 8.28
CA PRO A 413 -20.55 17.60 8.72
C PRO A 413 -20.63 16.76 10.00
#